data_AF-A0A497SYU0-F1
#
_entry.id   AF-A0A497SYU0-F1
#
_cell.length_a   1.000
_cell.length_b   1.000
_cell.length_c   1.000
_cell.angle_alpha   90.00
_cell.angle_beta   90.00
_cell.angle_gamma   90.00
#
_symmetry.space_group_name_H-M   'P 1'
#
loop_
_entity.id
_entity.type
_entity.pdbx_description
1 polymer ?
#
loop_
_entity_poly.entity_id
_entity_poly.type
_entity_poly.pdbx_seq_one_letter_code
_entity_poly.pdbx_strand_id
1 'polypeptide(L)'
;MKEKVIILSSGRCGWGKCIFCGYGRVSSEVLSAEELKGQIDNLLADAEGVDFLKVYISGSFLDEKQVPREVRKYLVGKCRELGIKRLLIESRPEFITDEALKDFEGVDLTIAIGLEVADDDVLGRIRKGFGLKDYEKAVKVVKKNGFKVRTYILANPPYVGDPQEVLDRSVEYALKFSDEVVIINCYPHKDTPLYELYLKGEWRPLGKGEFFDMVKKWLDDPRVSYDVSQHGVLESWFSWIPRFKDKRPIKGVGEEYLVNPVYERWQRFLVERYVPPERDVVLFVPCSYRKPYRKSRLHRGIRRILKELGVENRVHLVVISSPGVIPEEFDRYYPFNSYDWQPWKETPEIKRRYIEVTRERVKKYLEKHRERYEKVLCYFNYDAESYIALKEACEEVGIELK
;
A
#
# COMPACT_ATOMS: atom_id res chain seq x y z
N MET A 1 -18.14 -3.25 -20.54
CA MET A 1 -16.96 -4.08 -20.90
C MET A 1 -16.49 -4.76 -19.64
N LYS A 2 -16.58 -6.09 -19.56
CA LYS A 2 -16.12 -6.83 -18.36
C LYS A 2 -14.61 -6.99 -18.42
N GLU A 3 -13.90 -6.52 -17.40
CA GLU A 3 -12.44 -6.62 -17.34
C GLU A 3 -11.98 -7.68 -16.33
N LYS A 4 -10.82 -8.27 -16.61
CA LYS A 4 -10.12 -9.19 -15.70
C LYS A 4 -8.65 -8.84 -15.64
N VAL A 5 -8.11 -8.83 -14.42
CA VAL A 5 -6.69 -8.64 -14.17
C VAL A 5 -6.11 -9.95 -13.69
N ILE A 6 -5.00 -10.38 -14.30
CA ILE A 6 -4.25 -11.54 -13.85
C ILE A 6 -2.78 -11.16 -13.62
N ILE A 7 -2.14 -11.82 -12.67
CA ILE A 7 -0.73 -11.62 -12.36
C ILE A 7 -0.01 -12.95 -12.55
N LEU A 8 0.86 -13.02 -13.56
CA LEU A 8 1.74 -14.16 -13.77
C LEU A 8 2.93 -14.04 -12.83
N SER A 9 3.16 -15.08 -12.04
CA SER A 9 4.21 -15.10 -11.02
C SER A 9 5.32 -16.05 -11.47
N SER A 10 6.32 -15.52 -12.19
CA SER A 10 7.49 -16.28 -12.63
C SER A 10 8.76 -15.43 -12.56
N GLY A 11 9.68 -15.84 -11.69
CA GLY A 11 10.95 -15.16 -11.47
C GLY A 11 10.83 -13.69 -11.05
N ARG A 12 11.97 -13.01 -11.07
CA ARG A 12 12.08 -11.55 -10.86
C ARG A 12 12.27 -10.84 -12.20
N CYS A 13 12.02 -9.53 -12.21
CA CYS A 13 12.35 -8.66 -13.34
C CYS A 13 13.81 -8.84 -13.77
N GLY A 14 14.05 -9.06 -15.07
CA GLY A 14 15.39 -9.19 -15.63
C GLY A 14 16.29 -7.96 -15.39
N TRP A 15 15.71 -6.76 -15.38
CA TRP A 15 16.43 -5.53 -15.02
C TRP A 15 16.70 -5.43 -13.52
N GLY A 16 15.66 -5.57 -12.70
CA GLY A 16 15.75 -5.69 -11.25
C GLY A 16 16.41 -4.52 -10.48
N LYS A 17 16.81 -3.41 -11.12
CA LYS A 17 17.62 -2.36 -10.46
C LYS A 17 16.86 -1.09 -10.09
N CYS A 18 15.63 -0.89 -10.56
CA CYS A 18 14.81 0.27 -10.21
C CYS A 18 14.75 0.44 -8.70
N ILE A 19 14.96 1.66 -8.21
CA ILE A 19 15.11 1.89 -6.76
C ILE A 19 13.79 1.83 -5.99
N PHE A 20 12.66 1.91 -6.68
CA PHE A 20 11.31 1.94 -6.09
C PHE A 20 10.56 0.62 -6.25
N CYS A 21 10.97 -0.23 -7.18
CA CYS A 21 10.19 -1.39 -7.63
C CYS A 21 10.46 -2.63 -6.77
N GLY A 22 9.39 -3.17 -6.16
CA GLY A 22 9.46 -4.42 -5.39
C GLY A 22 9.60 -5.69 -6.25
N TYR A 23 9.17 -5.68 -7.50
CA TYR A 23 9.26 -6.87 -8.38
C TYR A 23 10.70 -7.30 -8.67
N GLY A 24 11.65 -6.36 -8.65
CA GLY A 24 13.09 -6.66 -8.72
C GLY A 24 13.67 -7.28 -7.43
N ARG A 25 12.87 -7.41 -6.37
CA ARG A 25 13.22 -7.99 -5.06
C ARG A 25 12.48 -9.29 -4.78
N VAL A 26 11.61 -9.73 -5.70
CA VAL A 26 10.85 -10.96 -5.52
C VAL A 26 11.81 -12.16 -5.54
N SER A 27 11.63 -13.03 -4.55
CA SER A 27 12.25 -14.34 -4.47
C SER A 27 11.21 -15.36 -4.93
N SER A 28 11.03 -15.50 -6.23
CA SER A 28 10.18 -16.52 -6.83
C SER A 28 10.97 -17.37 -7.81
N GLU A 29 10.62 -18.64 -7.89
CA GLU A 29 11.16 -19.55 -8.88
C GLU A 29 10.75 -19.11 -10.29
N VAL A 30 11.63 -19.39 -11.26
CA VAL A 30 11.31 -19.22 -12.68
C VAL A 30 10.54 -20.46 -13.08
N LEU A 31 9.28 -20.27 -13.47
CA LEU A 31 8.41 -21.36 -13.89
C LEU A 31 8.77 -21.82 -15.31
N SER A 32 8.60 -23.11 -15.58
CA SER A 32 8.62 -23.69 -16.92
C SER A 32 7.45 -23.19 -17.78
N ALA A 33 7.53 -23.42 -19.10
CA ALA A 33 6.47 -23.03 -20.01
C ALA A 33 5.14 -23.75 -19.67
N GLU A 34 5.19 -25.03 -19.31
CA GLU A 34 4.04 -25.84 -18.92
C GLU A 34 3.39 -25.32 -17.64
N GLU A 35 4.19 -24.95 -16.64
CA GLU A 35 3.69 -24.36 -15.39
C GLU A 35 3.04 -22.99 -15.62
N LEU A 36 3.63 -22.15 -16.48
CA LEU A 36 3.03 -20.87 -16.88
C LEU A 36 1.71 -21.05 -17.63
N LYS A 37 1.63 -22.01 -18.56
CA LYS A 37 0.39 -22.35 -19.27
C LYS A 37 -0.69 -22.81 -18.28
N GLY A 38 -0.35 -23.68 -17.33
CA GLY A 38 -1.26 -24.09 -16.26
C GLY A 38 -1.69 -22.95 -15.33
N GLN A 39 -0.80 -22.00 -15.01
CA GLN A 39 -1.15 -20.78 -14.27
C GLN A 39 -2.14 -19.91 -15.06
N ILE A 40 -1.96 -19.76 -16.37
CA ILE A 40 -2.90 -19.04 -17.24
C ILE A 40 -4.27 -19.72 -17.22
N ASP A 41 -4.33 -21.05 -17.36
CA ASP A 41 -5.60 -21.80 -17.35
C ASP A 41 -6.36 -21.58 -16.04
N ASN A 42 -5.67 -21.72 -14.90
CA ASN A 42 -6.27 -21.50 -13.58
C ASN A 42 -6.77 -20.06 -13.41
N LEU A 43 -5.99 -19.07 -13.84
CA LEU A 43 -6.34 -17.66 -13.72
C LEU A 43 -7.46 -17.24 -14.68
N LEU A 44 -7.70 -18.01 -15.75
CA LEU A 44 -8.75 -17.75 -16.73
C LEU A 44 -9.96 -18.69 -16.61
N ALA A 45 -10.00 -19.58 -15.60
CA ALA A 45 -11.09 -20.54 -15.42
C ALA A 45 -12.48 -19.88 -15.30
N ASP A 46 -12.55 -18.67 -14.75
CA ASP A 46 -13.75 -17.84 -14.58
C ASP A 46 -13.81 -16.64 -15.54
N ALA A 47 -13.06 -16.69 -16.65
CA ALA A 47 -12.95 -15.59 -17.61
C ALA A 47 -14.08 -15.55 -18.67
N GLU A 48 -15.14 -16.36 -18.51
CA GLU A 48 -16.28 -16.32 -19.42
C GLU A 48 -16.94 -14.91 -19.43
N GLY A 49 -17.19 -14.41 -20.64
CA GLY A 49 -17.74 -13.09 -20.89
C GLY A 49 -16.79 -11.92 -20.58
N VAL A 50 -15.50 -12.17 -20.33
CA VAL A 50 -14.49 -11.10 -20.20
C VAL A 50 -14.19 -10.52 -21.58
N ASP A 51 -14.29 -9.20 -21.72
CA ASP A 51 -13.94 -8.50 -22.96
C ASP A 51 -12.49 -7.99 -22.96
N PHE A 52 -11.95 -7.66 -21.77
CA PHE A 52 -10.63 -7.03 -21.62
C PHE A 52 -9.79 -7.75 -20.57
N LEU A 53 -8.69 -8.35 -21.00
CA LEU A 53 -7.72 -9.00 -20.13
C LEU A 53 -6.48 -8.10 -19.92
N LYS A 54 -6.11 -7.84 -18.67
CA LYS A 54 -4.86 -7.16 -18.30
C LYS A 54 -3.93 -8.17 -17.64
N VAL A 55 -2.74 -8.34 -18.20
CA VAL A 55 -1.75 -9.31 -17.73
C VAL A 55 -0.54 -8.56 -17.20
N TYR A 56 -0.27 -8.76 -15.92
CA TYR A 56 0.92 -8.24 -15.25
C TYR A 56 1.86 -9.39 -14.91
N ILE A 57 3.15 -9.08 -14.87
CA ILE A 57 4.21 -9.99 -14.44
C ILE A 57 5.23 -9.20 -13.62
N SER A 58 6.06 -9.90 -12.85
CA SER A 58 7.16 -9.32 -12.08
C SER A 58 8.28 -8.65 -12.90
N GLY A 59 8.04 -8.27 -14.16
CA GLY A 59 9.06 -7.72 -15.04
C GLY A 59 8.52 -7.36 -16.42
N SER A 60 8.95 -8.05 -17.47
CA SER A 60 8.55 -7.74 -18.84
C SER A 60 7.92 -8.95 -19.52
N PHE A 61 6.69 -8.77 -19.99
CA PHE A 61 5.94 -9.85 -20.65
C PHE A 61 6.61 -10.28 -21.97
N LEU A 62 7.35 -9.40 -22.65
CA LEU A 62 8.07 -9.75 -23.88
C LEU A 62 9.52 -10.22 -23.62
N ASP A 63 9.97 -10.33 -22.37
CA ASP A 63 11.25 -10.95 -22.07
C ASP A 63 11.11 -12.47 -22.22
N GLU A 64 11.75 -13.05 -23.23
CA GLU A 64 11.75 -14.48 -23.53
C GLU A 64 12.20 -15.34 -22.33
N LYS A 65 13.04 -14.79 -21.45
CA LYS A 65 13.51 -15.49 -20.24
C LYS A 65 12.44 -15.56 -19.15
N GLN A 66 11.46 -14.65 -19.17
CA GLN A 66 10.36 -14.62 -18.20
C GLN A 66 9.09 -15.26 -18.76
N VAL A 67 8.75 -14.96 -20.03
CA VAL A 67 7.58 -15.49 -20.71
C VAL A 67 8.01 -16.00 -22.09
N PRO A 68 8.27 -17.31 -22.23
CA PRO A 68 8.65 -17.90 -23.51
C PRO A 68 7.60 -17.66 -24.60
N ARG A 69 8.05 -17.60 -25.86
CA ARG A 69 7.20 -17.36 -27.04
C ARG A 69 5.99 -18.27 -27.10
N GLU A 70 6.17 -19.55 -26.77
CA GLU A 70 5.08 -20.52 -26.75
C GLU A 70 4.00 -20.21 -25.72
N VAL A 71 4.35 -19.62 -24.58
CA VAL A 71 3.40 -19.18 -23.54
C VAL A 71 2.64 -17.93 -24.03
N ARG A 72 3.32 -17.00 -24.72
CA ARG A 72 2.66 -15.82 -25.32
C ARG A 72 1.61 -16.24 -26.36
N LYS A 73 1.99 -17.15 -27.26
CA LYS A 73 1.05 -17.71 -28.26
C LYS A 73 -0.10 -18.47 -27.60
N TYR A 74 0.17 -19.20 -26.53
CA TYR A 74 -0.87 -19.90 -25.75
C TYR A 74 -1.89 -18.91 -25.16
N LEU A 75 -1.43 -17.83 -24.51
CA LEU A 75 -2.29 -16.78 -23.97
C LEU A 75 -3.17 -16.15 -25.06
N VAL A 76 -2.59 -15.83 -26.22
CA VAL A 76 -3.33 -15.28 -27.36
C VAL A 76 -4.39 -16.27 -27.87
N GLY A 77 -4.06 -17.56 -27.93
CA GLY A 77 -5.01 -18.63 -28.24
C GLY A 77 -6.19 -18.66 -27.25
N LYS A 78 -5.90 -18.58 -25.94
CA LYS A 78 -6.92 -18.52 -24.89
C LYS A 78 -7.80 -17.27 -24.99
N CYS A 79 -7.22 -16.12 -25.34
CA CYS A 79 -8.00 -14.91 -25.57
C CYS A 79 -9.02 -15.11 -26.71
N ARG A 80 -8.60 -15.75 -27.81
CA ARG A 80 -9.49 -16.05 -28.94
C ARG A 80 -10.59 -17.06 -28.58
N GLU A 81 -10.22 -18.13 -27.87
CA GLU A 81 -11.15 -19.16 -27.39
C GLU A 81 -12.26 -18.56 -26.51
N LEU A 82 -11.89 -17.66 -25.60
CA LEU A 82 -12.81 -17.02 -24.65
C LEU A 82 -13.52 -15.78 -25.22
N GLY A 83 -13.24 -15.39 -26.46
CA GLY A 83 -13.80 -14.18 -27.07
C GLY A 83 -13.32 -12.86 -26.45
N ILE A 84 -12.16 -12.87 -25.77
CA ILE A 84 -11.53 -11.69 -25.20
C ILE A 84 -11.06 -10.78 -26.33
N LYS A 85 -11.59 -9.56 -26.39
CA LYS A 85 -11.38 -8.62 -27.49
C LYS A 85 -10.10 -7.82 -27.34
N ARG A 86 -9.79 -7.40 -26.11
CA ARG A 86 -8.67 -6.53 -25.80
C ARG A 86 -7.71 -7.22 -24.83
N LEU A 87 -6.41 -7.07 -25.11
CA LEU A 87 -5.34 -7.57 -24.26
C LEU A 87 -4.42 -6.42 -23.87
N LEU A 88 -4.07 -6.32 -22.59
CA LEU A 88 -3.02 -5.43 -22.11
C LEU A 88 -1.90 -6.25 -21.49
N ILE A 89 -0.67 -5.92 -21.87
CA ILE A 89 0.56 -6.49 -21.28
C ILE A 89 1.51 -5.37 -20.87
N GLU A 90 2.35 -5.60 -19.88
CA GLU A 90 3.45 -4.70 -19.52
C GLU A 90 4.78 -5.20 -20.05
N SER A 91 5.58 -4.32 -20.65
CA SER A 91 6.94 -4.66 -21.09
C SER A 91 7.89 -3.48 -21.08
N ARG A 92 9.18 -3.75 -20.84
CA ARG A 92 10.22 -2.74 -20.97
C ARG A 92 10.59 -2.51 -22.45
N PRO A 93 11.05 -1.29 -22.81
CA PRO A 93 11.37 -0.91 -24.19
C PRO A 93 12.29 -1.88 -24.93
N GLU A 94 13.32 -2.41 -24.28
CA GLU A 94 14.33 -3.26 -24.92
C GLU A 94 13.78 -4.60 -25.46
N PHE A 95 12.62 -5.05 -24.98
CA PHE A 95 11.97 -6.27 -25.44
C PHE A 95 10.89 -6.03 -26.51
N ILE A 96 10.60 -4.77 -26.83
CA ILE A 96 9.57 -4.41 -27.82
C ILE A 96 10.22 -4.37 -29.21
N THR A 97 10.05 -5.45 -29.96
CA THR A 97 10.61 -5.62 -31.32
C THR A 97 9.54 -6.08 -32.30
N ASP A 98 9.71 -5.79 -33.59
CA ASP A 98 8.77 -6.26 -34.63
C ASP A 98 8.53 -7.78 -34.56
N GLU A 99 9.57 -8.59 -34.31
CA GLU A 99 9.43 -10.05 -34.21
C GLU A 99 8.63 -10.49 -32.98
N ALA A 100 8.82 -9.84 -31.83
CA ALA A 100 8.05 -10.17 -30.61
C ALA A 100 6.56 -9.81 -30.76
N LEU A 101 6.25 -8.76 -31.54
CA LEU A 101 4.89 -8.28 -31.72
C LEU A 101 4.06 -9.13 -32.70
N LYS A 102 4.70 -9.90 -33.59
CA LYS A 102 4.01 -10.88 -34.47
C LYS A 102 3.23 -11.93 -33.69
N ASP A 103 3.62 -12.22 -32.45
CA ASP A 103 2.93 -13.21 -31.61
C ASP A 103 1.48 -12.77 -31.25
N PHE A 104 1.13 -11.49 -31.45
CA PHE A 104 -0.16 -10.90 -31.05
C PHE A 104 -1.03 -10.46 -32.24
N GLU A 105 -0.70 -10.86 -33.46
CA GLU A 105 -1.53 -10.57 -34.64
C GLU A 105 -2.99 -11.01 -34.43
N GLY A 106 -3.96 -10.16 -34.78
CA GLY A 106 -5.38 -10.46 -34.64
C GLY A 106 -5.96 -10.28 -33.23
N VAL A 107 -5.23 -9.66 -32.29
CA VAL A 107 -5.75 -9.22 -30.98
C VAL A 107 -5.60 -7.70 -30.85
N ASP A 108 -6.57 -7.00 -30.25
CA ASP A 108 -6.41 -5.58 -29.90
C ASP A 108 -5.47 -5.45 -28.70
N LEU A 109 -4.17 -5.37 -28.99
CA LEU A 109 -3.12 -5.28 -27.98
C LEU A 109 -2.85 -3.84 -27.57
N THR A 110 -2.79 -3.62 -26.27
CA THR A 110 -2.23 -2.42 -25.64
C THR A 110 -0.97 -2.80 -24.86
N ILE A 111 0.16 -2.18 -25.18
CA ILE A 111 1.41 -2.40 -24.46
C ILE A 111 1.62 -1.26 -23.47
N ALA A 112 1.67 -1.62 -22.20
CA ALA A 112 1.97 -0.70 -21.13
C ALA A 112 3.49 -0.61 -20.91
N ILE A 113 4.01 0.61 -20.91
CA ILE A 113 5.42 0.91 -20.64
C ILE A 113 5.48 1.82 -19.41
N GLY A 114 6.16 1.39 -18.35
CA GLY A 114 6.43 2.26 -17.22
C GLY A 114 7.53 3.24 -17.56
N LEU A 115 7.20 4.46 -18.01
CA LEU A 115 8.19 5.52 -18.23
C LEU A 115 8.61 6.15 -16.89
N GLU A 116 7.69 6.21 -15.93
CA GLU A 116 7.85 6.79 -14.58
C GLU A 116 7.99 8.32 -14.57
N VAL A 117 8.88 8.88 -15.38
CA VAL A 117 9.15 10.32 -15.45
C VAL A 117 9.77 10.69 -16.80
N ALA A 118 9.41 11.84 -17.37
CA ALA A 118 9.98 12.34 -18.60
C ALA A 118 11.24 13.21 -18.35
N ASP A 119 12.24 12.63 -17.69
CA ASP A 119 13.50 13.30 -17.35
C ASP A 119 14.63 12.28 -17.27
N ASP A 120 15.59 12.33 -18.20
CA ASP A 120 16.67 11.36 -18.29
C ASP A 120 17.61 11.38 -17.06
N ASP A 121 17.78 12.52 -16.38
CA ASP A 121 18.56 12.57 -15.14
C ASP A 121 17.85 11.79 -14.03
N VAL A 122 16.55 12.06 -13.84
CA VAL A 122 15.75 11.36 -12.84
C VAL A 122 15.66 9.86 -13.16
N LEU A 123 15.45 9.49 -14.42
CA LEU A 123 15.46 8.09 -14.89
C LEU A 123 16.78 7.38 -14.55
N GLY A 124 17.91 8.07 -14.73
CA GLY A 124 19.23 7.59 -14.33
C GLY A 124 19.34 7.37 -12.83
N ARG A 125 18.91 8.36 -12.02
CA ARG A 125 18.99 8.31 -10.55
C ARG A 125 18.05 7.25 -9.93
N ILE A 126 16.86 7.05 -10.50
CA ILE A 126 15.95 5.96 -10.09
C ILE A 126 16.34 4.60 -10.68
N ARG A 127 17.42 4.55 -11.48
CA ARG A 127 17.98 3.36 -12.10
C ARG A 127 16.98 2.64 -12.99
N LYS A 128 16.27 3.37 -13.86
CA LYS A 128 15.26 2.79 -14.75
C LYS A 128 15.87 1.90 -15.85
N GLY A 129 17.08 2.23 -16.30
CA GLY A 129 17.84 1.41 -17.25
C GLY A 129 17.49 1.64 -18.72
N PHE A 130 16.66 2.62 -19.02
CA PHE A 130 16.42 3.17 -20.37
C PHE A 130 16.08 4.65 -20.23
N GLY A 131 16.26 5.41 -21.32
CA GLY A 131 15.92 6.84 -21.38
C GLY A 131 14.75 7.15 -22.31
N LEU A 132 14.45 8.43 -22.47
CA LEU A 132 13.35 8.93 -23.31
C LEU A 132 13.45 8.47 -24.77
N LYS A 133 14.67 8.43 -25.34
CA LYS A 133 14.90 7.96 -26.71
C LYS A 133 14.57 6.49 -26.91
N ASP A 134 14.83 5.65 -25.91
CA ASP A 134 14.53 4.21 -25.99
C ASP A 134 13.02 3.98 -25.89
N TYR A 135 12.37 4.74 -25.01
CA TYR A 135 10.91 4.79 -24.92
C TYR A 135 10.27 5.19 -26.27
N GLU A 136 10.73 6.27 -26.90
CA GLU A 136 10.21 6.70 -28.20
C GLU A 136 10.38 5.65 -29.30
N LYS A 137 11.54 4.98 -29.33
CA LYS A 137 11.79 3.88 -30.30
C LYS A 137 10.81 2.74 -30.09
N ALA A 138 10.61 2.32 -28.85
CA ALA A 138 9.65 1.27 -28.53
C ALA A 138 8.23 1.67 -28.94
N VAL A 139 7.78 2.89 -28.62
CA VAL A 139 6.47 3.40 -29.06
C VAL A 139 6.33 3.34 -30.58
N LYS A 140 7.35 3.78 -31.33
CA LYS A 140 7.35 3.71 -32.80
C LYS A 140 7.15 2.28 -33.30
N VAL A 141 7.80 1.30 -32.68
CA VAL A 141 7.63 -0.14 -33.02
C VAL A 141 6.20 -0.60 -32.71
N VAL A 142 5.65 -0.27 -31.54
CA VAL A 142 4.26 -0.62 -31.18
C VAL A 142 3.27 -0.05 -32.19
N LYS A 143 3.37 1.25 -32.48
CA LYS A 143 2.46 1.96 -33.39
C LYS A 143 2.58 1.48 -34.83
N LYS A 144 3.80 1.21 -35.31
CA LYS A 144 4.06 0.64 -36.64
C LYS A 144 3.34 -0.70 -36.84
N ASN A 145 3.22 -1.50 -35.79
CA ASN A 145 2.53 -2.79 -35.80
C ASN A 145 1.01 -2.67 -35.53
N GLY A 146 0.46 -1.45 -35.50
CA GLY A 146 -0.99 -1.22 -35.36
C GLY A 146 -1.52 -1.38 -33.93
N PHE A 147 -0.64 -1.45 -32.92
CA PHE A 147 -1.02 -1.63 -31.53
C PHE A 147 -1.05 -0.31 -30.74
N LYS A 148 -1.67 -0.36 -29.56
CA LYS A 148 -1.82 0.80 -28.66
C LYS A 148 -0.73 0.83 -27.60
N VAL A 149 -0.43 2.03 -27.12
CA VAL A 149 0.53 2.28 -26.04
C VAL A 149 -0.19 2.87 -24.84
N ARG A 150 0.06 2.28 -23.68
CA ARG A 150 -0.22 2.88 -22.38
C ARG A 150 1.10 3.28 -21.71
N THR A 151 1.15 4.41 -21.03
CA THR A 151 2.35 4.82 -20.27
C THR A 151 2.04 5.04 -18.80
N TYR A 152 2.83 4.42 -17.92
CA TYR A 152 2.77 4.69 -16.48
C TYR A 152 3.73 5.82 -16.11
N ILE A 153 3.23 6.80 -15.35
CA ILE A 153 3.97 7.94 -14.81
C ILE A 153 3.81 7.92 -13.28
N LEU A 154 4.90 8.16 -12.54
CA LEU A 154 4.86 8.25 -11.09
C LEU A 154 4.53 9.67 -10.65
N ALA A 155 3.58 9.80 -9.73
CA ALA A 155 3.43 11.02 -8.94
C ALA A 155 4.47 11.02 -7.83
N ASN A 156 5.26 12.09 -7.76
CA ASN A 156 6.31 12.31 -6.77
C ASN A 156 7.40 11.20 -6.71
N PRO A 157 8.07 10.86 -7.83
CA PRO A 157 9.27 10.03 -7.75
C PRO A 157 10.36 10.75 -6.94
N PRO A 158 11.30 10.03 -6.30
CA PRO A 158 12.40 10.67 -5.59
C PRO A 158 13.27 11.48 -6.55
N TYR A 159 14.06 12.40 -6.00
CA TYR A 159 15.09 13.16 -6.73
C TYR A 159 14.59 14.22 -7.71
N VAL A 160 13.31 14.53 -7.67
CA VAL A 160 12.73 15.65 -8.41
C VAL A 160 12.86 16.95 -7.63
N GLY A 161 12.88 18.08 -8.34
CA GLY A 161 12.72 19.42 -7.77
C GLY A 161 11.28 19.64 -7.33
N ASP A 162 10.50 20.40 -8.13
CA ASP A 162 9.05 20.52 -7.93
C ASP A 162 8.32 19.27 -8.46
N PRO A 163 7.68 18.45 -7.61
CA PRO A 163 6.96 17.26 -8.05
C PRO A 163 5.77 17.55 -8.97
N GLN A 164 5.09 18.69 -8.82
CA GLN A 164 3.94 19.06 -9.66
C GLN A 164 4.40 19.40 -11.07
N GLU A 165 5.43 20.24 -11.19
CA GLU A 165 6.00 20.63 -12.48
C GLU A 165 6.57 19.40 -13.22
N VAL A 166 7.21 18.49 -12.49
CA VAL A 166 7.73 17.23 -13.08
C VAL A 166 6.61 16.28 -13.48
N LEU A 167 5.55 16.15 -12.70
CA LEU A 167 4.38 15.34 -13.08
C LEU A 167 3.76 15.89 -14.36
N ASP A 168 3.46 17.19 -14.40
CA ASP A 168 2.79 17.84 -15.53
C ASP A 168 3.59 17.68 -16.82
N ARG A 169 4.90 18.00 -16.80
CA ARG A 169 5.75 17.82 -17.99
C ARG A 169 5.78 16.37 -18.45
N SER A 170 5.74 15.42 -17.51
CA SER A 170 5.83 13.99 -17.80
C SER A 170 4.55 13.45 -18.43
N VAL A 171 3.39 13.90 -17.95
CA VAL A 171 2.09 13.56 -18.54
C VAL A 171 1.97 14.21 -19.93
N GLU A 172 2.30 15.49 -20.07
CA GLU A 172 2.32 16.20 -21.37
C GLU A 172 3.24 15.52 -22.38
N TYR A 173 4.40 15.06 -21.95
CA TYR A 173 5.32 14.30 -22.77
C TYR A 173 4.71 12.97 -23.20
N ALA A 174 4.20 12.17 -22.26
CA ALA A 174 3.63 10.85 -22.55
C ALA A 174 2.41 10.93 -23.49
N LEU A 175 1.56 11.94 -23.35
CA LEU A 175 0.37 12.15 -24.21
C LEU A 175 0.71 12.44 -25.69
N LYS A 176 1.96 12.78 -26.02
CA LYS A 176 2.42 12.93 -27.43
C LYS A 176 2.62 11.58 -28.11
N PHE A 177 2.82 10.52 -27.33
CA PHE A 177 3.28 9.21 -27.81
C PHE A 177 2.26 8.08 -27.53
N SER A 178 1.46 8.24 -26.48
CA SER A 178 0.59 7.18 -25.94
C SER A 178 -0.89 7.41 -26.19
N ASP A 179 -1.63 6.31 -26.33
CA ASP A 179 -3.10 6.34 -26.38
C ASP A 179 -3.70 6.56 -24.99
N GLU A 180 -3.02 6.06 -23.95
CA GLU A 180 -3.44 6.13 -22.57
C GLU A 180 -2.24 6.47 -21.65
N VAL A 181 -2.47 7.30 -20.64
CA VAL A 181 -1.50 7.60 -19.58
C VAL A 181 -2.14 7.25 -18.24
N VAL A 182 -1.39 6.57 -17.38
CA VAL A 182 -1.84 6.22 -16.03
C VAL A 182 -0.87 6.81 -15.03
N ILE A 183 -1.38 7.73 -14.20
CA ILE A 183 -0.61 8.35 -13.12
C ILE A 183 -0.71 7.45 -11.88
N ILE A 184 0.43 7.01 -11.34
CA ILE A 184 0.51 6.11 -10.20
C ILE A 184 1.17 6.83 -9.03
N ASN A 185 0.61 6.75 -7.83
CA ASN A 185 1.31 7.26 -6.65
C ASN A 185 2.61 6.46 -6.40
N CYS A 186 3.74 7.15 -6.28
CA CYS A 186 5.02 6.49 -5.99
C CYS A 186 5.00 5.97 -4.55
N TYR A 187 5.17 4.66 -4.38
CA TYR A 187 5.25 4.04 -3.07
C TYR A 187 6.59 3.33 -2.84
N PRO A 188 7.13 3.39 -1.61
CA PRO A 188 8.36 2.68 -1.26
C PRO A 188 8.07 1.19 -1.00
N HIS A 189 8.41 0.32 -1.95
CA HIS A 189 8.28 -1.12 -1.74
C HIS A 189 9.38 -1.61 -0.79
N LYS A 190 9.06 -2.54 0.11
CA LYS A 190 10.00 -3.09 1.09
C LYS A 190 11.29 -3.60 0.43
N ASP A 191 12.42 -3.46 1.13
CA ASP A 191 13.75 -3.93 0.70
C ASP A 191 14.24 -3.26 -0.62
N THR A 192 13.72 -2.07 -0.93
CA THR A 192 14.18 -1.22 -2.03
C THR A 192 14.94 0.01 -1.51
N PRO A 193 15.87 0.61 -2.30
CA PRO A 193 16.53 1.84 -1.87
C PRO A 193 15.56 3.00 -1.59
N LEU A 194 14.43 3.10 -2.30
CA LEU A 194 13.40 4.10 -1.99
C LEU A 194 12.79 3.88 -0.60
N TYR A 195 12.65 2.63 -0.16
CA TYR A 195 12.21 2.34 1.21
C TYR A 195 13.21 2.79 2.26
N GLU A 196 14.51 2.74 1.97
CA GLU A 196 15.54 3.31 2.86
C GLU A 196 15.46 4.84 2.91
N LEU A 197 15.26 5.52 1.77
CA LEU A 197 15.02 6.98 1.75
C LEU A 197 13.79 7.34 2.61
N TYR A 198 12.74 6.54 2.51
CA TYR A 198 11.54 6.70 3.33
C TYR A 198 11.82 6.49 4.83
N LEU A 199 12.55 5.45 5.21
CA LEU A 199 12.89 5.18 6.62
C LEU A 199 13.75 6.30 7.24
N LYS A 200 14.59 6.95 6.43
CA LYS A 200 15.43 8.09 6.86
C LYS A 200 14.68 9.43 6.87
N GLY A 201 13.47 9.49 6.33
CA GLY A 201 12.72 10.74 6.18
C GLY A 201 13.21 11.64 5.04
N GLU A 202 14.06 11.14 4.16
CA GLU A 202 14.61 11.88 3.01
C GLU A 202 13.58 12.02 1.87
N TRP A 203 12.57 11.15 1.84
CA TRP A 203 11.46 11.19 0.89
C TRP A 203 10.22 10.52 1.50
N ARG A 204 9.01 10.89 1.06
CA ARG A 204 7.76 10.22 1.46
C ARG A 204 6.79 10.08 0.28
N PRO A 205 5.95 9.03 0.28
CA PRO A 205 4.84 8.96 -0.66
C PRO A 205 3.83 10.07 -0.38
N LEU A 206 3.02 10.41 -1.39
CA LEU A 206 1.92 11.34 -1.23
C LEU A 206 0.78 10.69 -0.43
N GLY A 207 0.16 11.46 0.46
CA GLY A 207 -1.13 11.12 1.03
C GLY A 207 -2.23 11.12 -0.05
N LYS A 208 -3.37 10.50 0.23
CA LYS A 208 -4.50 10.42 -0.72
C LYS A 208 -4.93 11.81 -1.22
N GLY A 209 -5.12 12.77 -0.32
CA GLY A 209 -5.49 14.15 -0.67
C GLY A 209 -4.43 14.83 -1.54
N GLU A 210 -3.17 14.79 -1.12
CA GLU A 210 -2.05 15.37 -1.88
C GLU A 210 -1.93 14.77 -3.28
N PHE A 211 -2.12 13.45 -3.43
CA PHE A 211 -2.13 12.81 -4.74
C PHE A 211 -3.29 13.32 -5.61
N PHE A 212 -4.51 13.42 -5.06
CA PHE A 212 -5.67 13.96 -5.79
C PHE A 212 -5.50 15.42 -6.19
N ASP A 213 -4.92 16.24 -5.31
CA ASP A 213 -4.59 17.62 -5.61
C ASP A 213 -3.58 17.70 -6.77
N MET A 214 -2.57 16.81 -6.77
CA MET A 214 -1.57 16.79 -7.83
C MET A 214 -2.12 16.38 -9.20
N VAL A 215 -3.06 15.43 -9.25
CA VAL A 215 -3.63 14.95 -10.52
C VAL A 215 -4.83 15.78 -10.99
N LYS A 216 -5.27 16.78 -10.22
CA LYS A 216 -6.49 17.56 -10.47
C LYS A 216 -6.57 18.13 -11.88
N LYS A 217 -5.46 18.63 -12.42
CA LYS A 217 -5.34 19.18 -13.78
C LYS A 217 -5.70 18.15 -14.86
N TRP A 218 -5.49 16.87 -14.58
CA TRP A 218 -5.58 15.77 -15.55
C TRP A 218 -6.89 14.98 -15.47
N LEU A 219 -7.77 15.29 -14.51
CA LEU A 219 -9.01 14.54 -14.27
C LEU A 219 -9.97 14.56 -15.47
N ASP A 220 -9.93 15.61 -16.29
CA ASP A 220 -10.82 15.82 -17.42
C ASP A 220 -10.25 15.31 -18.76
N ASP A 221 -8.98 14.91 -18.84
CA ASP A 221 -8.43 14.32 -20.09
C ASP A 221 -8.86 12.84 -20.18
N PRO A 222 -9.65 12.44 -21.19
CA PRO A 222 -10.19 11.08 -21.30
C PRO A 222 -9.12 10.00 -21.55
N ARG A 223 -7.88 10.39 -21.87
CA ARG A 223 -6.74 9.48 -22.04
C ARG A 223 -5.97 9.27 -20.75
N VAL A 224 -6.22 10.08 -19.72
CA VAL A 224 -5.52 10.00 -18.44
C VAL A 224 -6.39 9.31 -17.41
N SER A 225 -5.84 8.29 -16.76
CA SER A 225 -6.41 7.71 -15.56
C SER A 225 -5.40 7.73 -14.43
N TYR A 226 -5.84 7.42 -13.21
CA TYR A 226 -4.98 7.40 -12.05
C TYR A 226 -5.16 6.12 -11.24
N ASP A 227 -4.06 5.65 -10.67
CA ASP A 227 -4.03 4.50 -9.78
C ASP A 227 -3.48 4.91 -8.40
N VAL A 228 -4.39 5.00 -7.43
CA VAL A 228 -4.06 5.20 -6.01
C VAL A 228 -3.64 3.89 -5.33
N SER A 229 -3.91 2.77 -5.98
CA SER A 229 -3.85 1.40 -5.49
C SER A 229 -2.96 0.56 -6.40
N GLN A 230 -1.63 0.74 -6.31
CA GLN A 230 -0.63 -0.10 -7.00
C GLN A 230 -1.18 -1.52 -7.26
N HIS A 231 -1.56 -1.77 -8.51
CA HIS A 231 -2.37 -2.91 -8.96
C HIS A 231 -2.35 -4.14 -8.04
N GLY A 232 -3.48 -4.42 -7.38
CA GLY A 232 -3.80 -5.74 -6.84
C GLY A 232 -3.25 -6.12 -5.47
N VAL A 233 -2.50 -5.26 -4.77
CA VAL A 233 -2.33 -5.40 -3.31
C VAL A 233 -3.39 -4.54 -2.65
N LEU A 234 -4.57 -5.15 -2.52
CA LEU A 234 -5.72 -4.74 -1.72
C LEU A 234 -5.43 -3.60 -0.75
N GLU A 235 -6.31 -2.60 -0.77
CA GLU A 235 -6.61 -1.65 0.30
C GLU A 235 -6.33 -2.16 1.71
N SER A 236 -5.10 -1.94 2.14
CA SER A 236 -4.64 -2.59 3.35
C SER A 236 -3.50 -1.76 3.88
N TRP A 237 -3.84 -0.84 4.77
CA TRP A 237 -2.89 -0.43 5.82
C TRP A 237 -2.17 -1.65 6.45
N PHE A 238 -2.65 -2.90 6.31
CA PHE A 238 -1.89 -4.09 6.69
C PHE A 238 -0.56 -4.28 5.95
N SER A 239 -0.41 -3.77 4.71
CA SER A 239 0.89 -3.74 4.00
C SER A 239 1.89 -2.77 4.65
N TRP A 240 1.38 -1.80 5.41
CA TRP A 240 2.15 -0.77 6.12
C TRP A 240 2.30 -1.03 7.61
N ILE A 241 1.72 -2.12 8.14
CA ILE A 241 1.87 -2.50 9.55
C ILE A 241 3.35 -2.54 9.92
N PRO A 242 3.78 -1.82 10.97
CA PRO A 242 5.15 -1.87 11.46
C PRO A 242 5.61 -3.31 11.69
N ARG A 243 6.69 -3.72 10.99
CA ARG A 243 7.35 -5.01 11.19
C ARG A 243 8.71 -4.82 11.84
N PHE A 244 9.02 -5.69 12.79
CA PHE A 244 10.24 -5.66 13.59
C PHE A 244 10.97 -6.99 13.44
N LYS A 245 12.29 -6.93 13.24
CA LYS A 245 13.17 -8.11 13.16
C LYS A 245 13.36 -8.74 14.54
N ASP A 246 13.70 -7.90 15.52
CA ASP A 246 13.72 -8.28 16.94
C ASP A 246 12.30 -8.25 17.50
N LYS A 247 11.87 -9.38 18.08
CA LYS A 247 10.55 -9.55 18.70
C LYS A 247 10.66 -10.01 20.15
N ARG A 248 11.79 -9.75 20.80
CA ARG A 248 11.94 -10.03 22.24
C ARG A 248 10.84 -9.31 23.03
N PRO A 249 10.24 -9.96 24.04
CA PRO A 249 9.22 -9.34 24.86
C PRO A 249 9.74 -8.07 25.54
N ILE A 250 8.96 -6.99 25.48
CA ILE A 250 9.30 -5.73 26.16
C ILE A 250 8.79 -5.85 27.60
N LYS A 251 9.69 -6.06 28.56
CA LYS A 251 9.34 -6.27 29.97
C LYS A 251 10.04 -5.26 30.86
N GLY A 252 9.28 -4.48 31.61
CA GLY A 252 9.83 -3.50 32.55
C GLY A 252 8.92 -2.31 32.78
N VAL A 253 9.38 -1.43 33.68
CA VAL A 253 8.73 -0.19 34.09
C VAL A 253 9.81 0.87 34.15
N GLY A 254 9.61 2.00 33.46
CA GLY A 254 10.62 3.04 33.28
C GLY A 254 10.36 3.89 32.04
N GLU A 255 11.06 5.03 31.92
CA GLU A 255 10.94 5.94 30.78
C GLU A 255 11.28 5.22 29.47
N GLU A 256 12.35 4.43 29.47
CA GLU A 256 12.82 3.67 28.31
C GLU A 256 11.79 2.65 27.78
N TYR A 257 10.87 2.21 28.64
CA TYR A 257 9.77 1.34 28.25
C TYR A 257 8.58 2.14 27.75
N LEU A 258 8.27 3.30 28.35
CA LEU A 258 7.18 4.16 27.89
C LEU A 258 7.43 4.72 26.49
N VAL A 259 8.63 5.26 26.26
CA VAL A 259 9.05 5.84 24.96
C VAL A 259 9.83 4.85 24.10
N ASN A 260 9.58 3.56 24.27
CA ASN A 260 10.26 2.53 23.50
C ASN A 260 10.11 2.77 21.98
N PRO A 261 11.18 2.73 21.18
CA PRO A 261 11.11 3.02 19.74
C PRO A 261 10.11 2.15 18.97
N VAL A 262 9.86 0.92 19.43
CA VAL A 262 8.85 0.04 18.84
C VAL A 262 7.44 0.61 19.04
N TYR A 263 7.14 1.12 20.25
CA TYR A 263 5.86 1.77 20.54
C TYR A 263 5.72 3.07 19.73
N GLU A 264 6.75 3.92 19.72
CA GLU A 264 6.74 5.18 18.96
C GLU A 264 6.45 4.96 17.46
N ARG A 265 7.04 3.91 16.88
CA ARG A 265 6.77 3.54 15.48
C ARG A 265 5.30 3.17 15.24
N TRP A 266 4.68 2.46 16.18
CA TRP A 266 3.27 2.13 16.10
C TRP A 266 2.38 3.37 16.24
N GLN A 267 2.65 4.22 17.23
CA GLN A 267 1.86 5.43 17.45
C GLN A 267 1.94 6.37 16.25
N ARG A 268 3.12 6.48 15.60
CA ARG A 268 3.29 7.20 14.34
C ARG A 268 2.44 6.60 13.21
N PHE A 269 2.50 5.28 13.03
CA PHE A 269 1.68 4.59 12.03
C PHE A 269 0.17 4.85 12.22
N LEU A 270 -0.30 4.86 13.47
CA LEU A 270 -1.70 5.11 13.80
C LEU A 270 -2.18 6.51 13.41
N VAL A 271 -1.27 7.49 13.36
CA VAL A 271 -1.57 8.88 12.99
C VAL A 271 -1.35 9.12 11.49
N GLU A 272 -0.31 8.53 10.91
CA GLU A 272 0.09 8.82 9.53
C GLU A 272 -0.63 7.98 8.48
N ARG A 273 -0.96 6.72 8.79
CA ARG A 273 -1.32 5.71 7.77
C ARG A 273 -2.54 4.88 8.10
N TYR A 274 -2.84 4.68 9.38
CA TYR A 274 -4.01 3.90 9.78
C TYR A 274 -5.30 4.62 9.39
N VAL A 275 -6.25 3.86 8.84
CA VAL A 275 -7.61 4.30 8.58
C VAL A 275 -8.52 3.46 9.46
N PRO A 276 -9.21 4.07 10.45
CA PRO A 276 -10.13 3.33 11.30
C PRO A 276 -11.31 2.72 10.54
N PRO A 277 -11.89 1.62 11.04
CA PRO A 277 -13.06 0.98 10.43
C PRO A 277 -14.24 1.95 10.39
N GLU A 278 -15.22 1.63 9.53
CA GLU A 278 -16.46 2.40 9.32
C GLU A 278 -17.37 2.31 10.55
N ARG A 279 -17.02 3.04 11.61
CA ARG A 279 -17.67 3.03 12.92
C ARG A 279 -17.71 4.45 13.46
N ASP A 280 -18.90 4.89 13.86
CA ASP A 280 -19.21 6.25 14.29
C ASP A 280 -18.97 6.51 15.79
N VAL A 281 -18.75 5.46 16.58
CA VAL A 281 -18.42 5.56 18.01
C VAL A 281 -17.06 4.95 18.29
N VAL A 282 -16.17 5.64 19.00
CA VAL A 282 -14.97 5.02 19.58
C VAL A 282 -15.19 4.76 21.08
N LEU A 283 -14.87 3.56 21.52
CA LEU A 283 -14.90 3.16 22.93
C LEU A 283 -13.49 2.79 23.38
N PHE A 284 -12.92 3.66 24.21
CA PHE A 284 -11.63 3.41 24.85
C PHE A 284 -11.77 2.47 26.04
N VAL A 285 -10.94 1.43 26.08
CA VAL A 285 -11.04 0.38 27.11
C VAL A 285 -9.66 0.08 27.71
N PRO A 286 -9.59 -0.51 28.92
CA PRO A 286 -8.32 -0.82 29.55
C PRO A 286 -7.72 -2.07 28.95
N CYS A 287 -6.41 -2.20 29.13
CA CYS A 287 -5.71 -3.42 28.78
C CYS A 287 -6.14 -4.62 29.63
N SER A 288 -5.68 -5.81 29.25
CA SER A 288 -5.86 -7.02 30.04
C SER A 288 -4.57 -7.81 30.09
N TYR A 289 -4.35 -8.53 31.19
CA TYR A 289 -3.16 -9.38 31.35
C TYR A 289 -3.02 -10.39 30.19
N ARG A 290 -4.14 -11.04 29.82
CA ARG A 290 -4.19 -11.95 28.66
C ARG A 290 -4.20 -11.16 27.35
N LYS A 291 -3.16 -11.36 26.53
CA LYS A 291 -3.05 -10.87 25.15
C LYS A 291 -3.15 -12.04 24.15
N PRO A 292 -3.67 -11.83 22.92
CA PRO A 292 -4.35 -10.62 22.43
C PRO A 292 -5.62 -10.32 23.24
N TYR A 293 -5.89 -9.04 23.49
CA TYR A 293 -6.89 -8.59 24.46
C TYR A 293 -8.28 -9.13 24.17
N ARG A 294 -8.64 -9.29 22.89
CA ARG A 294 -9.93 -9.88 22.47
C ARG A 294 -10.23 -11.26 23.06
N LYS A 295 -9.20 -12.00 23.50
CA LYS A 295 -9.34 -13.31 24.14
C LYS A 295 -9.50 -13.23 25.67
N SER A 296 -9.35 -12.04 26.26
CA SER A 296 -9.52 -11.82 27.70
C SER A 296 -10.99 -11.93 28.13
N ARG A 297 -11.23 -12.15 29.43
CA ARG A 297 -12.59 -12.20 29.98
C ARG A 297 -13.29 -10.84 29.85
N LEU A 298 -12.57 -9.75 30.13
CA LEU A 298 -13.08 -8.38 30.05
C LEU A 298 -13.56 -8.06 28.62
N HIS A 299 -12.68 -8.21 27.63
CA HIS A 299 -12.98 -7.82 26.25
C HIS A 299 -14.06 -8.71 25.60
N ARG A 300 -14.13 -10.00 25.98
CA ARG A 300 -15.26 -10.86 25.60
C ARG A 300 -16.57 -10.40 26.22
N GLY A 301 -16.54 -9.95 27.48
CA GLY A 301 -17.69 -9.36 28.16
C GLY A 301 -18.19 -8.10 27.46
N ILE A 302 -17.29 -7.17 27.15
CA ILE A 302 -17.61 -5.93 26.42
C ILE A 302 -18.26 -6.26 25.06
N ARG A 303 -17.63 -7.12 24.25
CA ARG A 303 -18.21 -7.52 22.95
C ARG A 303 -19.58 -8.18 23.08
N ARG A 304 -19.77 -9.03 24.09
CA ARG A 304 -21.06 -9.67 24.33
C ARG A 304 -22.14 -8.62 24.60
N ILE A 305 -21.85 -7.64 25.46
CA ILE A 305 -22.77 -6.54 25.76
C ILE A 305 -23.05 -5.69 24.51
N LEU A 306 -22.02 -5.32 23.75
CA LEU A 306 -22.20 -4.56 22.50
C LEU A 306 -23.10 -5.30 21.50
N LYS A 307 -22.96 -6.63 21.43
CA LYS A 307 -23.81 -7.50 20.60
C LYS A 307 -25.25 -7.61 21.14
N GLU A 308 -25.42 -7.75 22.45
CA GLU A 308 -26.73 -7.78 23.10
C GLU A 308 -27.49 -6.46 22.89
N LEU A 309 -26.77 -5.34 22.82
CA LEU A 309 -27.31 -4.02 22.51
C LEU A 309 -27.49 -3.76 21.00
N GLY A 310 -26.98 -4.64 20.12
CA GLY A 310 -27.06 -4.49 18.66
C GLY A 310 -26.26 -3.32 18.09
N VAL A 311 -25.19 -2.90 18.77
CA VAL A 311 -24.35 -1.72 18.40
C VAL A 311 -22.90 -2.09 18.05
N GLU A 312 -22.58 -3.38 17.95
CA GLU A 312 -21.22 -3.86 17.70
C GLU A 312 -20.62 -3.39 16.38
N ASN A 313 -21.46 -3.11 15.38
CA ASN A 313 -21.04 -2.58 14.08
C ASN A 313 -20.80 -1.07 14.10
N ARG A 314 -21.24 -0.38 15.16
CA ARG A 314 -21.07 1.08 15.35
C ARG A 314 -19.89 1.43 16.23
N VAL A 315 -19.47 0.52 17.12
CA VAL A 315 -18.47 0.80 18.16
C VAL A 315 -17.09 0.29 17.78
N HIS A 316 -16.14 1.19 17.59
CA HIS A 316 -14.72 0.91 17.41
C HIS A 316 -14.02 0.77 18.77
N LEU A 317 -13.40 -0.38 19.02
CA LEU A 317 -12.72 -0.68 20.29
C LEU A 317 -11.24 -0.29 20.20
N VAL A 318 -10.80 0.58 21.11
CA VAL A 318 -9.42 1.03 21.20
C VAL A 318 -8.90 0.86 22.62
N VAL A 319 -7.79 0.15 22.78
CA VAL A 319 -7.19 -0.11 24.08
C VAL A 319 -6.18 0.98 24.42
N ILE A 320 -6.17 1.43 25.67
CA ILE A 320 -5.09 2.27 26.23
C ILE A 320 -4.24 1.41 27.18
N SER A 321 -2.93 1.45 26.98
CA SER A 321 -1.95 0.79 27.86
C SER A 321 -0.57 1.45 27.75
N SER A 322 0.47 0.89 28.38
CA SER A 322 1.83 1.46 28.31
C SER A 322 2.41 1.61 26.89
N PRO A 323 2.04 0.78 25.89
CA PRO A 323 2.38 1.05 24.49
C PRO A 323 1.67 2.25 23.85
N GLY A 324 0.67 2.85 24.53
CA GLY A 324 -0.14 3.95 24.04
C GLY A 324 -1.54 3.53 23.57
N VAL A 325 -1.98 4.12 22.45
CA VAL A 325 -3.25 3.81 21.78
C VAL A 325 -3.10 2.53 20.97
N ILE A 326 -4.02 1.59 21.12
CA ILE A 326 -3.96 0.28 20.46
C ILE A 326 -5.35 -0.07 19.92
N PRO A 327 -5.66 0.25 18.66
CA PRO A 327 -6.86 -0.29 18.01
C PRO A 327 -6.85 -1.82 18.05
N GLU A 328 -8.00 -2.40 18.33
CA GLU A 328 -8.13 -3.82 18.62
C GLU A 328 -7.68 -4.74 17.46
N GLU A 329 -7.76 -4.25 16.23
CA GLU A 329 -7.27 -4.92 15.01
C GLU A 329 -5.78 -5.28 15.10
N PHE A 330 -5.03 -4.50 15.89
CA PHE A 330 -3.60 -4.64 16.07
C PHE A 330 -3.19 -5.46 17.30
N ASP A 331 -4.11 -5.86 18.18
CA ASP A 331 -3.79 -6.52 19.45
C ASP A 331 -3.01 -7.85 19.33
N ARG A 332 -3.03 -8.46 18.14
CA ARG A 332 -2.31 -9.69 17.79
C ARG A 332 -0.88 -9.46 17.29
N TYR A 333 -0.51 -8.22 16.96
CA TYR A 333 0.78 -7.89 16.39
C TYR A 333 1.79 -7.53 17.48
N TYR A 334 3.07 -7.72 17.17
CA TYR A 334 4.15 -7.27 18.03
C TYR A 334 4.22 -5.73 18.02
N PRO A 335 4.35 -5.06 19.17
CA PRO A 335 4.62 -5.62 20.50
C PRO A 335 3.38 -5.78 21.38
N PHE A 336 2.18 -5.41 20.91
CA PHE A 336 0.95 -5.41 21.72
C PHE A 336 0.57 -6.81 22.24
N ASN A 337 0.98 -7.87 21.54
CA ASN A 337 0.81 -9.25 21.98
C ASN A 337 1.91 -9.75 22.94
N SER A 338 2.99 -9.00 23.16
CA SER A 338 4.24 -9.48 23.78
C SER A 338 4.97 -8.37 24.57
N TYR A 339 4.26 -7.71 25.48
CA TYR A 339 4.85 -6.81 26.48
C TYR A 339 4.35 -7.17 27.88
N ASP A 340 5.14 -6.83 28.91
CA ASP A 340 4.81 -7.03 30.31
C ASP A 340 5.17 -5.78 31.12
N TRP A 341 4.14 -5.03 31.53
CA TRP A 341 4.27 -3.86 32.38
C TRP A 341 3.83 -4.26 33.79
N GLN A 342 4.63 -3.93 34.80
CA GLN A 342 4.50 -4.46 36.17
C GLN A 342 4.09 -3.33 37.12
N PRO A 343 2.78 -3.09 37.37
CA PRO A 343 2.32 -1.89 38.07
C PRO A 343 2.91 -1.71 39.48
N TRP A 344 3.25 -2.80 40.17
CA TRP A 344 3.88 -2.76 41.50
C TRP A 344 5.32 -2.21 41.51
N LYS A 345 5.92 -1.96 40.34
CA LYS A 345 7.23 -1.32 40.20
C LYS A 345 7.14 0.17 39.86
N GLU A 346 5.93 0.71 39.74
CA GLU A 346 5.73 2.12 39.40
C GLU A 346 6.11 3.03 40.57
N THR A 347 6.86 4.09 40.27
CA THR A 347 7.03 5.23 41.17
C THR A 347 6.05 6.34 40.81
N PRO A 348 5.77 7.30 41.71
CA PRO A 348 4.95 8.47 41.38
C PRO A 348 5.45 9.23 40.15
N GLU A 349 6.77 9.31 39.93
CA GLU A 349 7.39 9.91 38.75
C GLU A 349 7.00 9.17 37.47
N ILE A 350 7.10 7.83 37.49
CA ILE A 350 6.75 7.00 36.33
C ILE A 350 5.25 7.06 36.03
N LYS A 351 4.39 7.16 37.04
CA LYS A 351 2.94 7.36 36.85
C LYS A 351 2.64 8.69 36.17
N ARG A 352 3.23 9.79 36.64
CA ARG A 352 3.10 11.11 35.98
C ARG A 352 3.55 11.02 34.52
N ARG A 353 4.68 10.35 34.29
CA ARG A 353 5.25 10.23 32.96
C ARG A 353 4.41 9.35 32.03
N TYR A 354 3.81 8.28 32.55
CA TYR A 354 2.84 7.47 31.83
C TYR A 354 1.65 8.33 31.36
N ILE A 355 1.11 9.19 32.24
CA ILE A 355 -0.01 10.07 31.92
C ILE A 355 0.38 11.00 30.76
N GLU A 356 1.51 11.70 30.86
CA GLU A 356 2.01 12.62 29.83
C GLU A 356 2.17 11.92 28.46
N VAL A 357 2.90 10.80 28.42
CA VAL A 357 3.16 10.08 27.16
C VAL A 357 1.86 9.55 26.55
N THR A 358 0.96 9.03 27.39
CA THR A 358 -0.32 8.49 26.94
C THR A 358 -1.24 9.59 26.44
N ARG A 359 -1.32 10.73 27.14
CA ARG A 359 -2.12 11.89 26.76
C ARG A 359 -1.71 12.39 25.37
N GLU A 360 -0.42 12.59 25.13
CA GLU A 360 0.08 13.05 23.82
C GLU A 360 -0.28 12.08 22.69
N ARG A 361 -0.21 10.77 22.94
CA ARG A 361 -0.55 9.74 21.95
C ARG A 361 -2.06 9.72 21.66
N VAL A 362 -2.89 9.80 22.71
CA VAL A 362 -4.35 9.85 22.59
C VAL A 362 -4.79 11.10 21.84
N LYS A 363 -4.24 12.27 22.21
CA LYS A 363 -4.51 13.54 21.55
C LYS A 363 -4.21 13.47 20.06
N LYS A 364 -3.00 13.07 19.66
CA LYS A 364 -2.63 12.94 18.24
C LYS A 364 -3.55 12.00 17.48
N TYR A 365 -3.97 10.89 18.12
CA TYR A 365 -4.92 9.95 17.54
C TYR A 365 -6.29 10.59 17.33
N LEU A 366 -6.81 11.29 18.34
CA LEU A 366 -8.11 11.98 18.26
C LEU A 366 -8.07 13.13 17.26
N GLU A 367 -7.05 13.99 17.27
CA GLU A 367 -6.89 15.08 16.29
C GLU A 367 -6.91 14.55 14.86
N LYS A 368 -6.22 13.43 14.62
CA LYS A 368 -6.16 12.82 13.29
C LYS A 368 -7.49 12.21 12.85
N HIS A 369 -8.21 11.58 13.76
CA HIS A 369 -9.38 10.75 13.44
C HIS A 369 -10.70 11.36 13.92
N ARG A 370 -10.73 12.62 14.37
CA ARG A 370 -11.92 13.27 14.94
C ARG A 370 -13.13 13.25 14.02
N GLU A 371 -12.92 13.38 12.71
CA GLU A 371 -14.01 13.38 11.72
C GLU A 371 -14.63 11.99 11.54
N ARG A 372 -13.96 10.94 12.03
CA ARG A 372 -14.44 9.55 11.94
C ARG A 372 -15.42 9.18 13.06
N TYR A 373 -15.36 9.88 14.20
CA TYR A 373 -16.14 9.52 15.38
C TYR A 373 -17.12 10.63 15.75
N GLU A 374 -18.41 10.30 15.79
CA GLU A 374 -19.46 11.16 16.34
C GLU A 374 -19.43 11.18 17.88
N LYS A 375 -19.04 10.06 18.51
CA LYS A 375 -18.99 9.93 19.97
C LYS A 375 -17.71 9.27 20.44
N VAL A 376 -17.16 9.80 21.53
CA VAL A 376 -16.01 9.25 22.24
C VAL A 376 -16.46 8.79 23.61
N LEU A 377 -16.38 7.48 23.83
CA LEU A 377 -16.78 6.81 25.07
C LEU A 377 -15.57 6.17 25.76
N CYS A 378 -15.67 5.91 27.05
CA CYS A 378 -14.64 5.13 27.75
C CYS A 378 -15.19 4.15 28.80
N TYR A 379 -14.37 3.14 29.13
CA TYR A 379 -14.61 2.23 30.25
C TYR A 379 -13.31 2.10 31.07
N PHE A 380 -13.17 2.92 32.11
CA PHE A 380 -12.03 2.88 33.03
C PHE A 380 -12.50 3.19 34.46
N ASN A 381 -11.66 2.86 35.44
CA ASN A 381 -11.81 3.44 36.77
C ASN A 381 -11.36 4.91 36.73
N TYR A 382 -12.04 5.78 37.48
CA TYR A 382 -11.77 7.22 37.49
C TYR A 382 -10.37 7.61 38.00
N ASP A 383 -9.76 6.74 38.81
CA ASP A 383 -8.41 6.92 39.37
C ASP A 383 -7.30 6.30 38.50
N ALA A 384 -7.66 5.62 37.40
CA ALA A 384 -6.67 5.01 36.52
C ALA A 384 -5.89 6.08 35.73
N GLU A 385 -4.57 5.93 35.64
CA GLU A 385 -3.70 6.85 34.91
C GLU A 385 -4.09 6.94 33.42
N SER A 386 -4.56 5.84 32.81
CA SER A 386 -5.09 5.83 31.44
C SER A 386 -6.34 6.68 31.27
N TYR A 387 -7.21 6.73 32.28
CA TYR A 387 -8.42 7.56 32.26
C TYR A 387 -8.07 9.04 32.36
N ILE A 388 -7.18 9.39 33.30
CA ILE A 388 -6.69 10.76 33.48
C ILE A 388 -6.07 11.27 32.17
N ALA A 389 -5.19 10.48 31.56
CA ALA A 389 -4.57 10.82 30.28
C ALA A 389 -5.57 10.99 29.13
N LEU A 390 -6.58 10.12 29.05
CA LEU A 390 -7.65 10.20 28.04
C LEU A 390 -8.50 11.46 28.24
N LYS A 391 -8.87 11.76 29.48
CA LYS A 391 -9.68 12.92 29.83
C LYS A 391 -8.96 14.22 29.48
N GLU A 392 -7.72 14.38 29.91
CA GLU A 392 -6.88 15.56 29.59
C GLU A 392 -6.73 15.72 28.06
N ALA A 393 -6.49 14.62 27.33
CA ALA A 393 -6.38 14.67 25.87
C ALA A 393 -7.70 15.09 25.19
N CYS A 394 -8.85 14.64 25.69
CA CYS A 394 -10.16 15.05 25.17
C CYS A 394 -10.42 16.54 25.45
N GLU A 395 -10.08 17.03 26.64
CA GLU A 395 -10.17 18.45 27.02
C GLU A 395 -9.31 19.33 26.10
N GLU A 396 -8.06 18.94 25.83
CA GLU A 396 -7.15 19.67 24.92
C GLU A 396 -7.66 19.73 23.46
N VAL A 397 -8.31 18.67 22.97
CA VAL A 397 -8.81 18.59 21.58
C VAL A 397 -10.22 19.21 21.46
N GLY A 398 -10.88 19.53 22.58
CA GLY A 398 -12.25 20.05 22.61
C GLY A 398 -13.30 19.00 22.28
N ILE A 399 -13.10 17.76 22.72
CA ILE A 399 -14.02 16.64 22.54
C ILE A 399 -14.69 16.30 23.87
N GLU A 400 -16.01 16.17 23.87
CA GLU A 400 -16.76 15.70 25.04
C GLU A 400 -16.57 14.18 25.23
N LEU A 401 -15.89 13.78 26.30
CA LEU A 401 -15.73 12.38 26.71
C LEU A 401 -16.97 11.94 27.50
N LYS A 402 -17.66 10.89 27.05
CA LYS A 402 -18.88 10.37 27.68
C LYS A 402 -18.70 9.03 28.39
#